data_AF-A0A2R5ET46-F1
#
_entry.id   AF-A0A2R5ET46-F1
#
_cell.length_a   1.000
_cell.length_b   1.000
_cell.length_c   1.000
_cell.angle_alpha   90.00
_cell.angle_beta   90.00
_cell.angle_gamma   90.00
#
_symmetry.space_group_name_H-M   'P 1'
#
loop_
_entity.id
_entity.type
_entity.pdbx_description
1 polymer ?
#
loop_
_entity_poly.entity_id
_entity_poly.type
_entity_poly.pdbx_seq_one_letter_code
_entity_poly.pdbx_strand_id
1 'polypeptide(L)'
;MEVTCPWCGNEVRLSGDICPECKHEVLPEHLEEKESGMFGEEEAQKADEHEDVINEIHAIENNFVCAKCGHNECKAAEVAMTGAGLSKLLDVQHHHYLFVSCLRCASVEIYDPSVLRGRQAGAFGTFLDVL
;
A
#
# COMPACT_ATOMS: atom_id res chain seq x y z
N MET A 1 -32.02 12.10 -1.96
CA MET A 1 -31.22 11.12 -2.68
C MET A 1 -30.46 10.36 -1.61
N GLU A 2 -30.68 9.05 -1.53
CA GLU A 2 -29.86 8.19 -0.69
C GLU A 2 -28.56 7.93 -1.45
N VAL A 3 -27.44 8.03 -0.75
CA VAL A 3 -26.10 7.83 -1.31
C VAL A 3 -25.33 6.87 -0.41
N THR A 4 -24.44 6.09 -0.99
CA THR A 4 -23.53 5.23 -0.23
C THR A 4 -22.42 6.09 0.35
N CYS A 5 -22.29 6.15 1.67
CA CYS A 5 -21.23 6.94 2.29
C CYS A 5 -19.85 6.30 2.00
N PRO A 6 -18.88 7.02 1.42
CA PRO A 6 -17.56 6.48 1.09
C PRO A 6 -16.74 6.11 2.34
N TRP A 7 -17.08 6.67 3.50
CA TRP A 7 -16.35 6.45 4.75
C TRP A 7 -16.81 5.22 5.52
N CYS A 8 -18.13 4.94 5.55
CA CYS A 8 -18.68 3.82 6.32
C CYS A 8 -19.39 2.76 5.49
N GLY A 9 -19.62 2.99 4.19
CA GLY A 9 -20.27 2.05 3.28
C GLY A 9 -21.78 1.90 3.46
N ASN A 10 -22.40 2.64 4.38
CA ASN A 10 -23.86 2.59 4.58
C ASN A 10 -24.59 3.47 3.56
N GLU A 11 -25.75 3.00 3.11
CA GLU A 11 -26.72 3.82 2.38
C GLU A 11 -27.37 4.80 3.35
N VAL A 12 -27.14 6.10 3.12
CA VAL A 12 -27.60 7.16 4.02
C VAL A 12 -28.20 8.31 3.23
N ARG A 13 -29.09 9.05 3.89
CA ARG A 13 -29.49 10.38 3.44
C ARG A 13 -28.65 11.41 4.18
N LEU A 14 -27.74 12.08 3.46
CA LEU A 14 -26.87 13.10 4.06
C LEU A 14 -27.69 14.26 4.65
N SER A 15 -27.23 14.77 5.78
CA SER A 15 -27.74 15.99 6.41
C SER A 15 -26.84 17.15 5.99
N GLY A 16 -27.12 17.74 4.82
CA GLY A 16 -26.15 18.61 4.14
C GLY A 16 -25.03 17.75 3.56
N ASP A 17 -23.79 18.06 3.91
CA ASP A 17 -22.61 17.29 3.50
C ASP A 17 -22.15 16.33 4.61
N ILE A 18 -22.97 16.02 5.63
CA ILE A 18 -22.55 15.18 6.76
C ILE A 18 -23.32 13.85 6.77
N CYS A 19 -22.57 12.75 6.89
CA CYS A 19 -23.14 11.42 7.09
C CYS A 19 -23.71 11.26 8.51
N PRO A 20 -24.99 10.87 8.68
CA PRO A 20 -25.59 10.73 10.02
C PRO A 20 -25.02 9.55 10.82
N GLU A 21 -24.46 8.54 10.16
CA GLU A 21 -23.94 7.33 10.80
C GLU A 21 -22.52 7.55 11.35
N CYS A 22 -21.59 7.97 10.49
CA CYS A 22 -20.17 8.12 10.86
C CYS A 22 -19.76 9.56 11.19
N LYS A 23 -20.66 10.53 11.03
CA LYS A 23 -20.46 11.97 11.30
C LYS A 23 -19.31 12.61 10.50
N HIS A 24 -18.84 11.95 9.44
CA HIS A 24 -17.86 12.53 8.53
C HIS A 24 -18.52 13.39 7.47
N GLU A 25 -17.78 14.39 7.03
CA GLU A 25 -18.12 15.21 5.88
C GLU A 25 -17.95 14.39 4.59
N VAL A 26 -18.93 14.46 3.70
CA VAL A 26 -19.06 13.74 2.43
C VAL A 26 -19.24 14.79 1.35
N LEU A 27 -18.11 15.32 0.86
CA LEU A 27 -18.12 16.25 -0.26
C LEU A 27 -18.58 15.56 -1.56
N PRO A 28 -19.24 16.27 -2.50
CA PRO A 28 -19.76 15.70 -3.76
C PRO A 28 -18.71 14.97 -4.60
N GLU A 29 -17.46 15.43 -4.57
CA GLU A 29 -16.32 14.80 -5.26
C GLU A 29 -16.00 13.36 -4.81
N HIS A 30 -16.45 12.95 -3.61
CA HIS A 30 -16.31 11.58 -3.12
C HIS A 30 -17.48 10.67 -3.52
N LEU A 31 -18.55 11.23 -4.07
CA LEU A 31 -19.74 10.52 -4.54
C LEU A 31 -19.75 10.33 -6.06
N GLU A 32 -18.95 11.10 -6.78
CA GLU A 32 -18.72 10.89 -8.20
C GLU A 32 -17.83 9.65 -8.38
N GLU A 33 -18.39 8.59 -8.94
CA GLU A 33 -17.61 7.54 -9.59
C GLU A 33 -16.82 8.21 -10.72
N LYS A 34 -15.58 8.62 -10.44
CA LYS A 34 -14.65 8.86 -11.52
C LYS A 34 -14.50 7.52 -12.23
N GLU A 35 -15.03 7.45 -13.45
CA GLU A 35 -14.47 6.57 -14.47
C GLU A 35 -12.95 6.68 -14.32
N SER A 36 -12.33 5.58 -13.92
CA SER A 36 -10.89 5.44 -13.75
C SER A 36 -10.25 5.47 -15.14
N GLY A 37 -10.31 6.61 -15.80
CA GLY A 37 -9.55 6.97 -16.97
C GLY A 37 -8.13 7.35 -16.58
N MET A 38 -7.26 6.34 -16.57
CA MET A 38 -5.87 6.40 -17.05
C MET A 38 -4.83 7.22 -16.23
N PHE A 39 -4.13 6.51 -15.36
CA PHE A 39 -2.67 6.59 -15.17
C PHE A 39 -2.20 5.13 -15.04
N GLY A 40 -1.36 4.54 -15.87
CA GLY A 40 -0.87 4.81 -17.21
C GLY A 40 -0.39 3.45 -17.72
N GLU A 41 -0.59 3.19 -19.00
CA GLU A 41 0.07 2.06 -19.67
C GLU A 41 1.57 2.33 -19.65
N GLU A 42 2.30 1.64 -18.78
CA GLU A 42 3.74 1.37 -18.94
C GLU A 42 3.96 -0.15 -18.87
N GLU A 43 3.21 -0.84 -19.71
CA GLU A 43 3.48 -2.21 -20.11
C GLU A 43 4.68 -2.21 -21.05
N ALA A 44 5.90 -2.38 -20.52
CA ALA A 44 7.00 -3.00 -21.27
C ALA A 44 8.25 -3.40 -20.45
N GLN A 45 8.42 -2.99 -19.18
CA GLN A 45 9.73 -3.18 -18.50
C GLN A 45 9.73 -3.82 -17.10
N LYS A 46 8.58 -4.15 -16.48
CA LYS A 46 8.51 -4.63 -15.07
C LYS A 46 8.03 -6.07 -14.90
N ALA A 47 8.73 -7.04 -15.47
CA ALA A 47 8.45 -8.45 -15.18
C ALA A 47 9.19 -8.95 -13.90
N ASP A 48 10.42 -8.49 -13.67
CA ASP A 48 11.26 -8.94 -12.53
C ASP A 48 10.87 -8.28 -11.20
N GLU A 49 10.60 -6.96 -11.19
CA GLU A 49 10.35 -6.22 -9.94
C GLU A 49 9.06 -6.64 -9.21
N HIS A 50 8.07 -7.13 -9.96
CA HIS A 50 6.78 -7.52 -9.41
C HIS A 50 6.85 -8.87 -8.67
N GLU A 51 7.73 -9.77 -9.09
CA GLU A 51 7.85 -11.10 -8.48
C GLU A 51 8.54 -11.04 -7.10
N ASP A 52 9.57 -10.19 -6.96
CA ASP A 52 10.25 -9.96 -5.67
C ASP A 52 9.30 -9.35 -4.62
N VAL A 53 8.46 -8.41 -5.02
CA VAL A 53 7.47 -7.78 -4.13
C VAL A 53 6.42 -8.80 -3.66
N ILE A 54 5.91 -9.64 -4.56
CA ILE A 54 4.96 -10.71 -4.19
C ILE A 54 5.60 -11.67 -3.18
N ASN A 55 6.85 -12.05 -3.40
CA ASN A 55 7.57 -12.95 -2.50
C ASN A 55 7.75 -12.34 -1.10
N GLU A 56 8.06 -11.03 -1.01
CA GLU A 56 8.15 -10.32 0.27
C GLU A 56 6.81 -10.24 1.00
N ILE A 57 5.74 -9.91 0.27
CA ILE A 57 4.37 -9.87 0.81
C ILE A 57 3.99 -11.25 1.38
N HIS A 58 4.18 -12.31 0.61
CA HIS A 58 3.89 -13.67 1.07
C HIS A 58 4.76 -14.07 2.27
N ALA A 59 6.04 -13.68 2.30
CA ALA A 59 6.92 -13.98 3.43
C ALA A 59 6.45 -13.29 4.71
N ILE A 60 5.97 -12.05 4.61
CA ILE A 60 5.38 -11.32 5.73
C ILE A 60 4.09 -12.00 6.19
N GLU A 61 3.15 -12.26 5.27
CA GLU A 61 1.84 -12.84 5.61
C GLU A 61 1.97 -14.20 6.30
N ASN A 62 2.90 -15.05 5.86
CA ASN A 62 3.12 -16.37 6.46
C ASN A 62 3.77 -16.34 7.85
N ASN A 63 4.46 -15.25 8.21
CA ASN A 63 5.21 -15.13 9.46
C ASN A 63 4.69 -14.01 10.36
N PHE A 64 3.54 -13.44 10.04
CA PHE A 64 3.01 -12.29 10.75
C PHE A 64 2.54 -12.65 12.16
N VAL A 65 2.94 -11.84 13.13
CA VAL A 65 2.36 -11.83 14.48
C VAL A 65 2.22 -10.37 14.91
N CYS A 66 1.00 -9.91 15.10
CA CYS A 66 0.70 -8.54 15.50
C CYS A 66 1.31 -8.24 16.87
N ALA A 67 2.21 -7.26 16.94
CA ALA A 67 2.84 -6.83 18.19
C ALA A 67 1.84 -6.26 19.22
N LYS A 68 0.67 -5.81 18.77
CA LYS A 68 -0.36 -5.22 19.64
C LYS A 68 -1.34 -6.22 20.24
N CYS A 69 -1.77 -7.22 19.46
CA CYS A 69 -2.84 -8.15 19.88
C CYS A 69 -2.50 -9.64 19.76
N GLY A 70 -1.31 -9.98 19.24
CA GLY A 70 -0.85 -11.36 19.08
C GLY A 70 -1.55 -12.16 17.98
N HIS A 71 -2.43 -11.54 17.19
CA HIS A 71 -3.07 -12.20 16.06
C HIS A 71 -2.08 -12.41 14.90
N ASN A 72 -2.29 -13.48 14.15
CA ASN A 72 -1.37 -14.01 13.14
C ASN A 72 -1.86 -13.83 11.70
N GLU A 73 -2.97 -13.13 11.48
CA GLU A 73 -3.46 -12.81 10.13
C GLU A 73 -3.29 -11.32 9.84
N CYS A 74 -2.74 -11.02 8.65
CA CYS A 74 -2.59 -9.67 8.14
C CYS A 74 -2.90 -9.61 6.65
N LYS A 75 -3.00 -8.38 6.15
CA LYS A 75 -2.99 -8.04 4.73
C LYS A 75 -1.77 -7.16 4.45
N ALA A 76 -0.90 -7.57 3.54
CA ALA A 76 0.26 -6.78 3.12
C ALA A 76 0.05 -6.19 1.70
N ALA A 77 0.52 -4.96 1.48
CA ALA A 77 0.44 -4.29 0.19
C ALA A 77 1.62 -3.33 0.00
N GLU A 78 2.14 -3.26 -1.23
CA GLU A 78 3.15 -2.27 -1.59
C GLU A 78 2.49 -0.93 -1.94
N VAL A 79 3.07 0.15 -1.43
CA VAL A 79 2.63 1.52 -1.70
C VAL A 79 3.84 2.33 -2.17
N ALA A 80 3.73 2.89 -3.37
CA ALA A 80 4.66 3.89 -3.87
C ALA A 80 4.21 5.27 -3.37
N MET A 81 5.06 5.96 -2.61
CA MET A 81 4.82 7.33 -2.19
C MET A 81 5.63 8.29 -3.05
N THR A 82 4.96 9.05 -3.92
CA THR A 82 5.61 10.14 -4.65
C THR A 82 5.68 11.40 -3.78
N GLY A 83 6.87 11.96 -3.59
CA GLY A 83 7.02 13.27 -2.92
C GLY A 83 6.30 14.39 -3.68
N ALA A 84 5.67 15.32 -2.96
CA ALA A 84 4.98 16.47 -3.55
C ALA A 84 5.95 17.49 -4.16
N GLY A 85 5.61 18.08 -5.32
CA GLY A 85 6.36 19.17 -5.96
C GLY A 85 7.06 18.77 -7.27
N LEU A 86 8.16 19.47 -7.60
CA LEU A 86 8.97 19.24 -8.81
C LEU A 86 9.58 17.82 -8.88
N SER A 87 9.55 17.05 -7.78
CA SER A 87 9.99 15.65 -7.73
C SER A 87 9.18 14.71 -8.63
N LYS A 88 7.94 15.07 -9.01
CA LYS A 88 7.11 14.32 -9.97
C LYS A 88 7.58 14.49 -11.44
N LEU A 89 8.38 15.52 -11.75
CA LEU A 89 8.87 15.80 -13.11
C LEU A 89 10.21 15.16 -13.42
N LEU A 90 10.92 14.62 -12.42
CA LEU A 90 12.25 14.04 -12.58
C LEU A 90 12.30 12.53 -12.31
N ASP A 91 11.19 11.89 -11.94
CA ASP A 91 10.99 10.43 -11.83
C ASP A 91 12.15 9.64 -11.18
N VAL A 92 12.87 10.25 -10.24
CA VAL A 92 14.12 9.70 -9.68
C VAL A 92 14.02 9.33 -8.19
N GLN A 93 12.81 9.35 -7.62
CA GLN A 93 12.58 9.01 -6.21
C GLN A 93 11.30 8.18 -6.08
N HIS A 94 11.38 6.92 -6.51
CA HIS A 94 10.38 5.92 -6.13
C HIS A 94 10.71 5.39 -4.74
N HIS A 95 10.05 5.93 -3.71
CA HIS A 95 10.08 5.34 -2.38
C HIS A 95 8.94 4.34 -2.26
N HIS A 96 9.30 3.06 -2.31
CA HIS A 96 8.39 1.93 -2.12
C HIS A 96 8.40 1.51 -0.65
N TYR A 97 7.20 1.32 -0.09
CA TYR A 97 7.03 0.83 1.27
C TYR A 97 5.99 -0.29 1.30
N LEU A 98 6.17 -1.25 2.21
CA LEU A 98 5.20 -2.31 2.46
C LEU A 98 4.34 -1.95 3.66
N PHE A 99 3.04 -1.93 3.46
CA PHE A 99 2.03 -1.68 4.48
C PHE A 99 1.44 -3.01 4.92
N VAL A 100 1.53 -3.32 6.22
CA VAL A 100 1.04 -4.57 6.80
C VAL A 100 -0.04 -4.26 7.81
N SER A 101 -1.26 -4.67 7.51
CA SER A 101 -2.45 -4.38 8.32
C SER A 101 -2.92 -5.62 9.06
N CYS A 102 -3.02 -5.55 10.39
CA CYS A 102 -3.60 -6.64 11.17
C CYS A 102 -5.12 -6.75 10.92
N LEU A 103 -5.60 -7.94 10.56
CA LEU A 103 -7.03 -8.16 10.29
C LEU A 103 -7.92 -8.17 11.55
N ARG A 104 -7.32 -8.15 12.76
CA ARG A 104 -8.06 -8.13 14.03
C ARG A 104 -8.18 -6.75 14.66
N CYS A 105 -7.06 -6.07 14.89
CA CYS A 105 -7.04 -4.80 15.62
C CYS A 105 -6.78 -3.58 14.72
N ALA A 106 -6.67 -3.78 13.40
CA ALA A 106 -6.44 -2.74 12.40
C ALA A 106 -5.17 -1.90 12.62
N SER A 107 -4.21 -2.38 13.42
CA SER A 107 -2.90 -1.75 13.48
C SER A 107 -2.18 -1.92 12.15
N VAL A 108 -1.60 -0.83 11.65
CA VAL A 108 -0.81 -0.83 10.42
C VAL A 108 0.65 -0.57 10.76
N GLU A 109 1.51 -1.40 10.20
CA GLU A 109 2.97 -1.31 10.29
C GLU A 109 3.54 -1.06 8.89
N ILE A 110 4.59 -0.26 8.80
CA ILE A 110 5.21 0.15 7.53
C ILE A 110 6.64 -0.38 7.51
N TYR A 111 7.02 -1.06 6.44
CA TYR A 111 8.32 -1.69 6.26
C TYR A 111 9.03 -1.12 5.02
N ASP A 112 10.34 -0.93 5.14
CA ASP A 112 11.21 -0.60 4.01
C ASP A 112 11.67 -1.91 3.33
N PRO A 113 11.28 -2.16 2.08
CA PRO A 113 11.66 -3.37 1.35
C PRO A 113 13.18 -3.52 1.21
N SER A 114 13.93 -2.41 1.14
CA SER A 114 15.39 -2.42 1.04
C SER A 114 16.05 -3.09 2.26
N VAL A 115 15.45 -2.90 3.44
CA VAL A 115 15.93 -3.52 4.69
C VAL A 115 15.57 -5.01 4.73
N LEU A 116 14.44 -5.39 4.15
CA LEU A 116 14.04 -6.80 4.02
C LEU A 116 14.95 -7.55 3.04
N ARG A 117 15.25 -6.96 1.87
CA ARG A 117 16.16 -7.50 0.84
C ARG A 117 17.62 -7.56 1.30
N GLY A 118 18.07 -6.54 2.03
CA GLY A 118 19.44 -6.42 2.55
C GLY A 118 19.86 -7.54 3.51
N ARG A 119 18.93 -8.39 3.97
CA ARG A 119 19.26 -9.58 4.74
C ARG A 119 19.85 -10.73 3.90
N GLN A 120 19.68 -10.71 2.56
CA GLN A 120 20.14 -11.80 1.69
C GLN A 120 21.33 -11.45 0.77
N ALA A 121 21.73 -10.19 0.64
CA ALA A 121 22.82 -9.79 -0.26
C ALA A 121 24.16 -9.60 0.49
N GLY A 122 24.84 -10.70 0.85
CA GLY A 122 26.17 -10.59 1.47
C GLY A 122 27.02 -11.84 1.68
N ALA A 123 26.61 -13.03 1.22
CA ALA A 123 27.36 -14.27 1.50
C ALA A 123 28.10 -14.90 0.30
N PHE A 124 28.06 -14.34 -0.93
CA PHE A 124 28.65 -15.01 -2.10
C PHE A 124 29.45 -14.14 -3.09
N GLY A 125 29.80 -12.90 -2.75
CA GLY A 125 30.57 -12.02 -3.66
C GLY A 125 32.10 -12.17 -3.63
N THR A 126 32.68 -12.90 -2.68
CA THR A 126 34.13 -12.84 -2.38
C THR A 126 34.99 -13.97 -2.95
N PHE A 127 34.45 -14.83 -3.83
CA PHE A 127 35.20 -15.99 -4.35
C PHE A 127 35.73 -15.86 -5.78
N LEU A 128 35.50 -14.73 -6.48
CA LEU A 128 35.90 -14.53 -7.88
C LEU A 128 37.01 -13.49 -8.09
N ASP A 129 37.85 -13.23 -7.08
CA ASP A 129 38.98 -12.29 -7.17
C ASP A 129 40.33 -12.90 -6.72
N VAL A 130 40.43 -14.24 -6.71
CA VAL A 130 41.66 -15.00 -6.41
C VAL A 130 42.00 -15.93 -7.59
N LEU A 131 42.07 -15.38 -8.80
CA LEU A 131 42.74 -16.01 -9.93
C LEU A 131 43.68 -15.04 -10.63
#